data_AF-A0A956QL49-F1
#
_entry.id   AF-A0A956QL49-F1
#
_cell.length_a   1.000
_cell.length_b   1.000
_cell.length_c   1.000
_cell.angle_alpha   90.00
_cell.angle_beta   90.00
_cell.angle_gamma   90.00
#
_symmetry.space_group_name_H-M   'P 1'
#
loop_
_entity.id
_entity.type
_entity.pdbx_description
1 polymer ?
#
loop_
_entity_poly.entity_id
_entity_poly.type
_entity_poly.pdbx_seq_one_letter_code
_entity_poly.pdbx_strand_id
1 'polypeptide(L)'
;HYSQKNENSLDLAIFLNGLPIFTAELKNPFKGQNVQHAIRQYRFDRDPKEPLFAFGRCLAHFAVDPDLVYVTTHLQGSRTRFLPFNQGRYGGAGNPPSWQGFATAYLWERVWARDSVLELLQHFIHEYQEEDDKGRKTSKRRLIFPRYHQLDAVRRLVRDARSQGPGQRYLIQHSAGSGKSNSIAWLAHQLSVLHDAQDRRVFDTIIVITDRRVLDRQLQRTVRQFEQVEGVVENIDTTSRQLK
;
A
#
# COMPACT_ATOMS: atom_id res chain seq x y z
N HIS A 1 -11.07 -23.87 8.48
CA HIS A 1 -12.35 -23.16 8.27
C HIS A 1 -12.31 -21.84 9.01
N TYR A 2 -12.84 -20.75 8.42
CA TYR A 2 -12.81 -19.42 9.06
C TYR A 2 -14.15 -19.02 9.69
N SER A 3 -15.23 -19.71 9.33
CA SER A 3 -16.57 -19.48 9.86
C SER A 3 -16.92 -20.54 10.89
N GLN A 4 -17.69 -20.15 11.91
CA GLN A 4 -18.37 -21.09 12.82
C GLN A 4 -19.75 -21.49 12.32
N LYS A 5 -20.24 -20.87 11.24
CA LYS A 5 -21.61 -21.04 10.72
C LYS A 5 -21.66 -21.95 9.48
N ASN A 6 -20.52 -22.15 8.82
CA ASN A 6 -20.40 -22.94 7.60
C ASN A 6 -18.98 -23.51 7.49
N GLU A 7 -18.78 -24.43 6.56
CA GLU A 7 -17.48 -25.06 6.29
C GLU A 7 -16.60 -24.22 5.36
N ASN A 8 -16.87 -22.92 5.19
CA ASN A 8 -16.05 -22.12 4.30
C ASN A 8 -14.61 -21.99 4.84
N SER A 9 -13.68 -22.13 3.92
CA SER A 9 -12.25 -22.03 4.13
C SER A 9 -11.66 -20.98 3.18
N LEU A 10 -10.56 -20.38 3.63
CA LEU A 10 -9.68 -19.57 2.80
C LEU A 10 -8.48 -20.42 2.44
N ASP A 11 -7.93 -20.19 1.23
CA ASP A 11 -6.74 -20.91 0.79
C ASP A 11 -5.52 -20.54 1.65
N LEU A 12 -5.36 -19.25 1.98
CA LEU A 12 -4.23 -18.77 2.79
C LEU A 12 -4.59 -17.55 3.64
N ALA A 13 -4.01 -17.47 4.83
CA ALA A 13 -4.07 -16.29 5.69
C ALA A 13 -2.73 -16.08 6.40
N ILE A 14 -2.30 -14.82 6.48
CA ILE A 14 -1.05 -14.41 7.14
C ILE A 14 -1.43 -13.77 8.47
N PHE A 15 -0.76 -14.21 9.54
CA PHE A 15 -0.97 -13.73 10.89
C PHE A 15 0.30 -13.08 11.43
N LEU A 16 0.13 -11.99 12.18
CA LEU A 16 1.18 -11.37 12.98
C LEU A 16 0.74 -11.43 14.44
N ASN A 17 1.49 -12.17 15.27
CA ASN A 17 1.19 -12.35 16.70
C ASN A 17 -0.27 -12.78 16.98
N GLY A 18 -0.81 -13.69 16.16
CA GLY A 18 -2.18 -14.18 16.27
C GLY A 18 -3.26 -13.25 15.68
N LEU A 19 -2.90 -12.07 15.18
CA LEU A 19 -3.81 -11.18 14.45
C LEU A 19 -3.76 -11.47 12.95
N PRO A 20 -4.88 -11.77 12.29
CA PRO A 20 -4.90 -11.93 10.84
C PRO A 20 -4.63 -10.57 10.19
N ILE A 21 -3.68 -10.50 9.27
CA ILE A 21 -3.32 -9.26 8.58
C ILE A 21 -3.66 -9.31 7.10
N PHE A 22 -3.43 -10.45 6.43
CA PHE A 22 -3.72 -10.63 5.01
C PHE A 22 -4.44 -11.96 4.76
N THR A 23 -5.31 -12.00 3.76
CA THR A 23 -5.88 -13.25 3.24
C THR A 23 -5.57 -13.40 1.76
N ALA A 24 -5.54 -14.63 1.27
CA ALA A 24 -5.40 -14.90 -0.16
C ALA A 24 -6.32 -16.04 -0.62
N GLU A 25 -6.87 -15.86 -1.83
CA GLU A 25 -7.53 -16.92 -2.61
C GLU A 25 -6.63 -17.20 -3.80
N LEU A 26 -6.24 -18.46 -3.94
CA LEU A 26 -5.28 -18.93 -4.93
C LEU A 26 -6.02 -19.72 -6.01
N LYS A 27 -5.69 -19.48 -7.28
CA LYS A 27 -6.30 -20.17 -8.42
C LYS A 27 -5.22 -20.73 -9.33
N ASN A 28 -5.57 -21.84 -9.98
CA ASN A 28 -4.67 -22.55 -10.86
C ASN A 28 -5.31 -22.72 -12.25
N PRO A 29 -4.68 -22.18 -13.32
CA PRO A 29 -5.14 -22.30 -14.70
C PRO A 29 -5.36 -23.75 -15.15
N PHE A 30 -4.62 -24.72 -14.61
CA PHE A 30 -4.81 -26.15 -14.93
C PHE A 30 -6.20 -26.68 -14.54
N LYS A 31 -6.91 -25.99 -13.63
CA LYS A 31 -8.29 -26.31 -13.23
C LYS A 31 -9.34 -25.44 -13.96
N GLY A 32 -8.94 -24.72 -15.01
CA GLY A 32 -9.81 -23.76 -15.71
C GLY A 32 -10.13 -22.51 -14.90
N GLN A 33 -9.41 -22.26 -13.79
CA GLN A 33 -9.63 -21.13 -12.90
C GLN A 33 -8.49 -20.12 -13.01
N ASN A 34 -8.81 -18.84 -12.84
CA ASN A 34 -7.86 -17.73 -12.90
C ASN A 34 -8.18 -16.69 -11.83
N VAL A 35 -7.44 -15.58 -11.79
CA VAL A 35 -7.62 -14.53 -10.79
C VAL A 35 -9.04 -13.95 -10.74
N GLN A 36 -9.78 -13.95 -11.86
CA GLN A 36 -11.17 -13.49 -11.88
C GLN A 36 -12.10 -14.41 -11.08
N HIS A 37 -11.79 -15.70 -11.00
CA HIS A 37 -12.51 -16.64 -10.14
C HIS A 37 -12.26 -16.34 -8.66
N ALA A 38 -11.01 -16.04 -8.26
CA ALA A 38 -10.71 -15.60 -6.90
C ALA A 38 -11.42 -14.27 -6.55
N ILE A 39 -11.41 -13.29 -7.46
CA ILE A 39 -12.15 -12.02 -7.27
C ILE A 39 -13.65 -12.28 -7.11
N ARG A 40 -14.23 -13.16 -7.93
CA ARG A 40 -15.64 -13.57 -7.83
C ARG A 40 -15.93 -14.21 -6.48
N GLN A 41 -15.10 -15.15 -6.05
CA GLN A 41 -15.24 -15.84 -4.76
C GLN A 41 -15.24 -14.85 -3.60
N TYR A 42 -14.31 -13.88 -3.57
CA TYR A 42 -14.33 -12.80 -2.57
C TYR A 42 -15.58 -11.92 -2.62
N ARG A 43 -16.13 -11.67 -3.81
CA ARG A 43 -17.30 -10.79 -3.98
C ARG A 43 -18.63 -11.43 -3.62
N PHE A 44 -18.76 -12.74 -3.86
CA PHE A 44 -20.06 -13.41 -3.82
C PHE A 44 -20.12 -14.56 -2.81
N ASP A 45 -18.99 -15.16 -2.44
CA ASP A 45 -18.94 -16.34 -1.58
C ASP A 45 -18.35 -16.02 -0.19
N ARG A 46 -17.72 -14.85 -0.03
CA ARG A 46 -17.18 -14.35 1.25
C ARG A 46 -18.09 -13.26 1.80
N ASP A 47 -18.86 -13.58 2.84
CA ASP A 47 -19.71 -12.60 3.52
C ASP A 47 -18.84 -11.59 4.30
N PRO A 48 -18.87 -10.29 3.96
CA PRO A 48 -18.12 -9.26 4.68
C PRO A 48 -18.52 -9.10 6.16
N LYS A 49 -19.64 -9.69 6.59
CA LYS A 49 -20.07 -9.70 7.99
C LYS A 49 -19.38 -10.76 8.83
N GLU A 50 -18.68 -11.71 8.21
CA GLU A 50 -17.84 -12.67 8.94
C GLU A 50 -16.70 -11.91 9.65
N PRO A 51 -16.39 -12.22 10.92
CA PRO A 51 -15.42 -11.44 11.71
C PRO A 51 -14.05 -11.25 11.03
N LEU A 52 -13.59 -12.25 10.27
CA LEU A 52 -12.33 -12.20 9.54
C LEU A 52 -12.30 -11.16 8.40
N PHE A 53 -13.47 -10.86 7.82
CA PHE A 53 -13.62 -9.96 6.68
C PHE A 53 -14.19 -8.59 7.06
N ALA A 54 -14.50 -8.38 8.34
CA ALA A 54 -14.90 -7.09 8.85
C ALA A 54 -13.83 -6.03 8.54
N PHE A 55 -14.26 -4.82 8.17
CA PHE A 55 -13.35 -3.73 7.80
C PHE A 55 -12.31 -3.47 8.90
N GLY A 56 -11.03 -3.44 8.50
CA GLY A 56 -9.90 -3.24 9.40
C GLY A 56 -9.44 -4.49 10.16
N ARG A 57 -10.16 -5.62 10.07
CA ARG A 57 -9.71 -6.88 10.69
C ARG A 57 -8.50 -7.45 9.96
N CYS A 58 -8.63 -7.62 8.64
CA CYS A 58 -7.52 -7.85 7.73
C CYS A 58 -7.29 -6.55 6.95
N LEU A 59 -6.03 -6.26 6.65
CA LEU A 59 -5.62 -5.03 6.00
C LEU A 59 -5.61 -5.14 4.47
N ALA A 60 -5.51 -6.36 3.95
CA ALA A 60 -5.61 -6.65 2.52
C ALA A 60 -6.07 -8.08 2.23
N HIS A 61 -6.77 -8.24 1.11
CA HIS A 61 -7.23 -9.52 0.57
C HIS A 61 -6.70 -9.66 -0.86
N PHE A 62 -5.97 -10.75 -1.12
CA PHE A 62 -5.28 -11.00 -2.38
C PHE A 62 -5.99 -12.07 -3.20
N ALA A 63 -6.33 -11.76 -4.43
CA ALA A 63 -6.73 -12.72 -5.45
C ALA A 63 -5.52 -13.01 -6.33
N VAL A 64 -5.12 -14.28 -6.44
CA VAL A 64 -3.85 -14.68 -7.04
C VAL A 64 -4.04 -15.84 -8.00
N ASP A 65 -3.40 -15.74 -9.16
CA ASP A 65 -3.09 -16.89 -10.02
C ASP A 65 -1.57 -16.87 -10.37
N PRO A 66 -1.05 -17.82 -11.18
CA PRO A 66 0.35 -17.84 -11.61
C PRO A 66 0.88 -16.56 -12.27
N ASP A 67 0.00 -15.76 -12.87
CA ASP A 67 0.36 -14.65 -13.74
C ASP A 67 0.06 -13.27 -13.12
N LEU A 68 -1.02 -13.16 -12.34
CA LEU A 68 -1.57 -11.89 -11.88
C LEU A 68 -1.95 -11.92 -10.39
N VAL A 69 -1.74 -10.77 -9.74
CA VAL A 69 -2.18 -10.47 -8.40
C VAL A 69 -3.11 -9.27 -8.42
N TYR A 70 -4.23 -9.39 -7.70
CA TYR A 70 -5.13 -8.29 -7.41
C TYR A 70 -5.35 -8.18 -5.91
N VAL A 71 -5.47 -6.96 -5.41
CA VAL A 71 -5.62 -6.67 -3.98
C VAL A 71 -6.83 -5.77 -3.72
N THR A 72 -7.50 -5.97 -2.60
CA THR A 72 -8.48 -5.05 -2.04
C THR A 72 -8.29 -4.92 -0.54
N THR A 73 -8.66 -3.77 0.02
CA THR A 73 -8.54 -3.48 1.46
C THR A 73 -9.87 -3.58 2.20
N HIS A 74 -10.97 -3.78 1.47
CA HIS A 74 -12.30 -3.83 2.05
C HIS A 74 -13.26 -4.62 1.16
N LEU A 75 -13.75 -5.76 1.66
CA LEU A 75 -14.81 -6.52 1.02
C LEU A 75 -16.17 -5.82 1.23
N GLN A 76 -16.86 -5.54 0.13
CA GLN A 76 -18.19 -4.89 0.09
C GLN A 76 -19.17 -5.71 -0.76
N GLY A 77 -19.02 -7.03 -0.73
CA GLY A 77 -19.76 -7.97 -1.57
C GLY A 77 -19.54 -7.70 -3.05
N SER A 78 -20.61 -7.65 -3.85
CA SER A 78 -20.56 -7.36 -5.29
C SER A 78 -19.89 -6.02 -5.64
N ARG A 79 -19.90 -5.05 -4.72
CA ARG A 79 -19.30 -3.71 -4.91
C ARG A 79 -17.79 -3.67 -4.61
N THR A 80 -17.21 -4.77 -4.13
CA THR A 80 -15.77 -4.84 -3.81
C THR A 80 -14.93 -4.47 -5.03
N ARG A 81 -14.03 -3.50 -4.88
CA ARG A 81 -13.09 -3.13 -5.94
C ARG A 81 -11.72 -3.74 -5.67
N PHE A 82 -11.26 -4.56 -6.60
CA PHE A 82 -9.90 -5.07 -6.63
C PHE A 82 -9.04 -4.20 -7.54
N LEU A 83 -7.81 -3.93 -7.10
CA LEU A 83 -6.81 -3.18 -7.85
C LEU A 83 -5.68 -4.13 -8.28
N PRO A 84 -5.11 -3.97 -9.49
CA PRO A 84 -3.92 -4.72 -9.88
C PRO A 84 -2.78 -4.43 -8.92
N PHE A 85 -2.08 -5.48 -8.48
CA PHE A 85 -0.89 -5.39 -7.64
C PHE A 85 0.30 -6.07 -8.31
N ASN A 86 0.56 -5.67 -9.56
CA ASN A 86 1.51 -6.31 -10.47
C ASN A 86 2.72 -5.40 -10.74
N GLN A 87 3.86 -6.00 -11.10
CA GLN A 87 5.15 -5.34 -11.33
C GLN A 87 5.17 -4.43 -12.57
N GLY A 88 4.22 -4.62 -13.48
CA GLY A 88 4.23 -4.01 -14.80
C GLY A 88 5.05 -4.85 -15.79
N ARG A 89 4.68 -4.79 -17.08
CA ARG A 89 5.35 -5.52 -18.15
C ARG A 89 5.64 -4.58 -19.31
N TYR A 90 6.91 -4.26 -19.53
CA TYR A 90 7.37 -3.38 -20.62
C TYR A 90 6.62 -2.03 -20.66
N GLY A 91 6.39 -1.42 -19.50
CA GLY A 91 5.61 -0.17 -19.36
C GLY A 91 4.09 -0.35 -19.36
N GLY A 92 3.59 -1.58 -19.52
CA GLY A 92 2.16 -1.93 -19.49
C GLY A 92 1.74 -2.73 -18.26
N ALA A 93 0.52 -3.26 -18.30
CA ALA A 93 -0.08 -4.06 -17.23
C ALA A 93 0.47 -5.50 -17.17
N GLY A 94 0.27 -6.16 -16.02
CA GLY A 94 0.71 -7.53 -15.78
C GLY A 94 2.09 -7.62 -15.15
N ASN A 95 2.67 -8.82 -15.15
CA ASN A 95 3.99 -9.10 -14.59
C ASN A 95 4.98 -9.47 -15.72
N PRO A 96 6.28 -9.21 -15.56
CA PRO A 96 7.28 -9.73 -16.49
C PRO A 96 7.28 -11.27 -16.46
N PRO A 97 7.60 -11.93 -17.58
CA PRO A 97 7.70 -13.38 -17.61
C PRO A 97 8.79 -13.85 -16.63
N SER A 98 8.50 -14.91 -15.88
CA SER A 98 9.47 -15.56 -15.00
C SER A 98 10.00 -16.83 -15.66
N TRP A 99 11.32 -16.97 -15.68
CA TRP A 99 12.00 -18.16 -16.21
C TRP A 99 12.22 -19.25 -15.14
N GLN A 100 12.01 -18.91 -13.87
CA GLN A 100 12.31 -19.78 -12.72
C GLN A 100 11.11 -19.95 -11.77
N GLY A 101 9.89 -19.83 -12.27
CA GLY A 101 8.67 -20.05 -11.49
C GLY A 101 7.50 -19.21 -11.97
N PHE A 102 6.60 -18.88 -11.05
CA PHE A 102 5.42 -18.06 -11.34
C PHE A 102 5.78 -16.59 -11.50
N ALA A 103 5.09 -15.88 -12.39
CA ALA A 103 5.27 -14.43 -12.53
C ALA A 103 4.81 -13.66 -11.27
N THR A 104 4.01 -14.30 -10.43
CA THR A 104 3.54 -13.78 -9.13
C THR A 104 4.46 -14.09 -7.95
N ALA A 105 5.64 -14.70 -8.18
CA ALA A 105 6.54 -15.12 -7.11
C ALA A 105 7.02 -14.00 -6.19
N TYR A 106 7.12 -12.78 -6.72
CA TYR A 106 7.43 -11.60 -5.91
C TYR A 106 6.47 -11.40 -4.74
N LEU A 107 5.25 -11.92 -4.80
CA LEU A 107 4.26 -11.80 -3.73
C LEU A 107 4.75 -12.50 -2.46
N TRP A 108 5.23 -13.74 -2.53
CA TRP A 108 5.75 -14.44 -1.35
C TRP A 108 7.23 -14.18 -1.09
N GLU A 109 8.04 -14.03 -2.14
CA GLU A 109 9.50 -13.84 -1.98
C GLU A 109 9.86 -12.45 -1.48
N ARG A 110 9.04 -11.44 -1.80
CA ARG A 110 9.36 -10.04 -1.51
C ARG A 110 8.29 -9.35 -0.70
N VAL A 111 7.02 -9.43 -1.10
CA VAL A 111 5.95 -8.63 -0.46
C VAL A 111 5.54 -9.22 0.89
N TRP A 112 5.33 -10.54 0.96
CA TRP A 112 4.99 -11.25 2.18
C TRP A 112 6.20 -11.77 2.97
N ALA A 113 7.42 -11.45 2.54
CA ALA A 113 8.61 -11.68 3.35
C ALA A 113 8.44 -10.95 4.71
N ARG A 114 8.89 -11.58 5.80
CA ARG A 114 8.68 -11.09 7.17
C ARG A 114 8.98 -9.59 7.33
N ASP A 115 10.17 -9.16 6.94
CA ASP A 115 10.60 -7.78 7.11
C ASP A 115 9.79 -6.82 6.22
N SER A 116 9.43 -7.27 5.02
CA SER A 116 8.56 -6.50 4.10
C SER A 116 7.15 -6.32 4.67
N VAL A 117 6.59 -7.34 5.32
CA VAL A 117 5.28 -7.23 5.97
C VAL A 117 5.34 -6.21 7.10
N LEU A 118 6.37 -6.25 7.95
CA LEU A 118 6.54 -5.29 9.03
C LEU A 118 6.71 -3.86 8.49
N GLU A 119 7.52 -3.68 7.44
CA GLU A 119 7.68 -2.40 6.76
C GLU A 119 6.36 -1.90 6.14
N LEU A 120 5.58 -2.78 5.51
CA LEU A 120 4.27 -2.44 4.95
C LEU A 120 3.32 -1.91 6.04
N LEU A 121 3.27 -2.59 7.18
CA LEU A 121 2.45 -2.19 8.32
C LEU A 121 2.91 -0.86 8.93
N GLN A 122 4.22 -0.68 9.05
CA GLN A 122 4.80 0.49 9.72
C GLN A 122 4.78 1.75 8.83
N HIS A 123 5.02 1.61 7.53
CA HIS A 123 5.35 2.75 6.66
C HIS A 123 4.45 2.92 5.45
N PHE A 124 3.57 1.96 5.13
CA PHE A 124 2.73 2.05 3.93
C PHE A 124 1.24 1.97 4.21
N ILE A 125 0.79 1.06 5.07
CA ILE A 125 -0.62 0.78 5.31
C ILE A 125 -1.20 1.73 6.35
N HIS A 126 -2.19 2.53 5.97
CA HIS A 126 -2.76 3.55 6.84
C HIS A 126 -4.28 3.59 6.73
N GLU A 127 -4.95 3.79 7.85
CA GLU A 127 -6.37 4.08 7.91
C GLU A 127 -6.58 5.60 8.03
N TYR A 128 -7.49 6.15 7.22
CA TYR A 128 -7.92 7.53 7.33
C TYR A 128 -9.43 7.67 7.26
N GLN A 129 -9.90 8.76 7.84
CA GLN A 129 -11.30 9.16 7.79
C GLN A 129 -11.52 10.11 6.61
N GLU A 130 -12.50 9.82 5.76
CA GLU A 130 -12.88 10.72 4.67
C GLU A 130 -13.41 12.04 5.26
N GLU A 131 -13.08 13.16 4.63
CA GLU A 131 -13.63 14.47 4.96
C GLU A 131 -14.57 14.92 3.84
N ASP A 132 -15.63 15.65 4.20
CA ASP A 132 -16.53 16.28 3.23
C ASP A 132 -15.85 17.47 2.52
N ASP A 133 -16.55 18.06 1.55
CA ASP A 133 -16.03 19.22 0.78
C ASP A 133 -15.73 20.44 1.66
N LYS A 134 -16.27 20.47 2.89
CA LYS A 134 -16.05 21.50 3.91
C LYS A 134 -14.94 21.13 4.91
N GLY A 135 -14.24 20.02 4.70
CA GLY A 135 -13.16 19.56 5.58
C GLY A 135 -13.61 18.90 6.88
N ARG A 136 -14.90 18.56 7.03
CA ARG A 136 -15.41 17.89 8.22
C ARG A 136 -15.25 16.39 8.10
N LYS A 137 -14.70 15.75 9.13
CA LYS A 137 -14.56 14.29 9.23
C LYS A 137 -15.92 13.61 9.09
N THR A 138 -16.04 12.67 8.16
CA THR A 138 -17.22 11.84 7.93
C THR A 138 -17.11 10.53 8.70
N SER A 139 -18.18 9.76 8.85
CA SER A 139 -18.08 8.41 9.46
C SER A 139 -17.36 7.37 8.57
N LYS A 140 -17.02 7.72 7.32
CA LYS A 140 -16.41 6.78 6.38
C LYS A 140 -14.91 6.67 6.61
N ARG A 141 -14.47 5.46 6.93
CA ARG A 141 -13.05 5.11 7.10
C ARG A 141 -12.55 4.37 5.86
N ARG A 142 -11.28 4.58 5.54
CA ARG A 142 -10.61 4.04 4.35
C ARG A 142 -9.24 3.55 4.73
N LEU A 143 -8.88 2.37 4.25
CA LEU A 143 -7.56 1.80 4.42
C LEU A 143 -6.82 1.89 3.08
N ILE A 144 -5.67 2.58 3.10
CA ILE A 144 -4.77 2.71 1.96
C ILE A 144 -3.75 1.59 2.02
N PHE A 145 -3.68 0.83 0.93
CA PHE A 145 -2.62 -0.13 0.67
C PHE A 145 -1.87 0.33 -0.60
N PRO A 146 -0.53 0.28 -0.63
CA PRO A 146 0.24 0.79 -1.77
C PRO A 146 -0.03 -0.02 -3.02
N ARG A 147 -0.07 0.63 -4.19
CA ARG A 147 0.07 -0.09 -5.46
C ARG A 147 1.52 -0.52 -5.61
N TYR A 148 1.75 -1.64 -6.31
CA TYR A 148 3.09 -2.22 -6.40
C TYR A 148 4.14 -1.24 -6.92
N HIS A 149 3.83 -0.47 -7.97
CA HIS A 149 4.78 0.52 -8.52
C HIS A 149 5.13 1.63 -7.52
N GLN A 150 4.21 2.00 -6.64
CA GLN A 150 4.44 3.00 -5.61
C GLN A 150 5.35 2.44 -4.53
N LEU A 151 5.09 1.20 -4.10
CA LEU A 151 5.92 0.46 -3.15
C LEU A 151 7.35 0.30 -3.67
N ASP A 152 7.52 -0.17 -4.91
CA ASP A 152 8.83 -0.35 -5.55
C ASP A 152 9.60 0.97 -5.67
N ALA A 153 8.94 2.03 -6.16
CA ALA A 153 9.57 3.34 -6.32
C ALA A 153 10.06 3.91 -4.98
N VAL A 154 9.23 3.89 -3.94
CA VAL A 154 9.61 4.41 -2.61
C VAL A 154 10.75 3.59 -2.02
N ARG A 155 10.67 2.25 -2.04
CA ARG A 155 11.73 1.37 -1.53
C ARG A 155 13.07 1.60 -2.22
N ARG A 156 13.07 1.77 -3.54
CA ARG A 156 14.30 2.01 -4.31
C ARG A 156 14.93 3.35 -3.94
N LEU A 157 14.13 4.40 -3.80
CA LEU A 157 14.61 5.72 -3.39
C LEU A 157 15.15 5.72 -1.96
N VAL A 158 14.44 5.12 -1.01
CA VAL A 158 14.87 5.06 0.40
C VAL A 158 16.16 4.25 0.53
N ARG A 159 16.26 3.11 -0.15
CA ARG A 159 17.49 2.30 -0.18
C ARG A 159 18.67 3.08 -0.77
N ASP A 160 18.44 3.76 -1.89
CA ASP A 160 19.50 4.53 -2.55
C ASP A 160 19.96 5.68 -1.67
N ALA A 161 19.02 6.47 -1.12
CA ALA A 161 19.29 7.56 -0.20
C ALA A 161 20.04 7.12 1.07
N ARG A 162 19.73 5.94 1.61
CA ARG A 162 20.48 5.38 2.76
C ARG A 162 21.94 5.07 2.41
N SER A 163 22.20 4.64 1.18
CA SER A 163 23.54 4.24 0.74
C SER A 163 24.39 5.39 0.21
N GLN A 164 23.78 6.37 -0.47
CA GLN A 164 24.46 7.48 -1.13
C GLN A 164 24.41 8.79 -0.33
N GLY A 165 23.51 8.91 0.64
CA GLY A 165 23.28 10.14 1.37
C GLY A 165 22.67 11.27 0.51
N PRO A 166 22.76 12.53 0.96
CA PRO A 166 22.18 13.67 0.26
C PRO A 166 22.91 14.02 -1.05
N GLY A 167 22.29 14.87 -1.88
CA GLY A 167 22.88 15.40 -3.13
C GLY A 167 22.49 14.67 -4.42
N GLN A 168 21.81 13.52 -4.30
CA GLN A 168 21.32 12.75 -5.45
C GLN A 168 20.10 13.40 -6.11
N ARG A 169 19.89 13.10 -7.39
CA ARG A 169 18.77 13.61 -8.19
C ARG A 169 18.02 12.46 -8.85
N TYR A 170 16.71 12.41 -8.64
CA TYR A 170 15.86 11.33 -9.17
C TYR A 170 14.72 11.90 -10.02
N LEU A 171 14.39 11.22 -11.11
CA LEU A 171 13.20 11.48 -11.91
C LEU A 171 12.28 10.27 -11.86
N ILE A 172 11.08 10.44 -11.28
CA ILE A 172 10.07 9.39 -11.19
C ILE A 172 8.88 9.74 -12.07
N GLN A 173 8.65 8.94 -13.10
CA GLN A 173 7.57 9.16 -14.06
C GLN A 173 6.39 8.24 -13.80
N HIS A 174 5.32 8.80 -13.25
CA HIS A 174 4.05 8.10 -13.07
C HIS A 174 2.93 8.80 -13.84
N SER A 175 2.07 7.99 -14.47
CA SER A 175 0.88 8.48 -15.20
C SER A 175 -0.06 9.31 -14.32
N ALA A 176 -0.92 10.12 -14.93
CA ALA A 176 -1.98 10.82 -14.20
C ALA A 176 -2.94 9.82 -13.53
N GLY A 177 -3.41 10.12 -12.31
CA GLY A 177 -4.31 9.23 -11.56
C GLY A 177 -3.69 7.96 -10.97
N SER A 178 -2.36 7.78 -11.09
CA SER A 178 -1.62 6.63 -10.53
C SER A 178 -1.44 6.66 -9.00
N GLY A 179 -1.81 7.76 -8.34
CA GLY A 179 -1.63 7.96 -6.90
C GLY A 179 -0.29 8.58 -6.50
N LYS A 180 0.33 9.40 -7.37
CA LYS A 180 1.62 10.08 -7.11
C LYS A 180 1.73 10.72 -5.73
N SER A 181 0.65 11.34 -5.23
CA SER A 181 0.65 11.96 -3.91
C SER A 181 1.03 10.98 -2.80
N ASN A 182 0.46 9.78 -2.81
CA ASN A 182 0.77 8.80 -1.78
C ASN A 182 2.26 8.38 -1.84
N SER A 183 2.83 8.25 -3.05
CA SER A 183 4.26 7.98 -3.21
C SER A 183 5.14 9.08 -2.62
N ILE A 184 4.78 10.36 -2.84
CA ILE A 184 5.51 11.51 -2.28
C ILE A 184 5.40 11.50 -0.75
N ALA A 185 4.20 11.28 -0.21
CA ALA A 185 3.98 11.26 1.23
C ALA A 185 4.71 10.11 1.94
N TRP A 186 4.63 8.88 1.39
CA TRP A 186 5.37 7.73 1.90
C TRP A 186 6.89 7.96 1.87
N LEU A 187 7.39 8.54 0.77
CA LEU A 187 8.80 8.86 0.65
C LEU A 187 9.21 9.91 1.68
N ALA A 188 8.48 11.03 1.76
CA ALA A 188 8.80 12.12 2.69
C ALA A 188 8.84 11.63 4.14
N HIS A 189 7.87 10.81 4.54
CA HIS A 189 7.86 10.19 5.87
C HIS A 189 9.07 9.28 6.08
N GLN A 190 9.36 8.36 5.15
CA GLN A 190 10.48 7.44 5.35
C GLN A 190 11.83 8.16 5.36
N LEU A 191 11.98 9.24 4.57
CA LEU A 191 13.18 10.07 4.60
C LEU A 191 13.34 10.84 5.93
N SER A 192 12.25 11.23 6.58
CA SER A 192 12.30 11.95 7.88
C SER A 192 12.78 11.10 9.05
N VAL A 193 12.64 9.79 8.95
CA VAL A 193 13.11 8.82 9.94
C VAL A 193 14.30 7.99 9.43
N LEU A 194 14.89 8.37 8.29
CA LEU A 194 15.96 7.60 7.67
C LEU A 194 17.29 7.80 8.39
N HIS A 195 17.87 6.70 8.84
CA HIS A 195 19.20 6.65 9.43
C HIS A 195 20.16 5.84 8.55
N ASP A 196 21.44 6.22 8.56
CA ASP A 196 22.53 5.52 7.89
C ASP A 196 23.01 4.29 8.69
N ALA A 197 24.07 3.63 8.23
CA ALA A 197 24.63 2.46 8.91
C ALA A 197 25.29 2.77 10.26
N GLN A 198 25.53 4.04 10.57
CA GLN A 198 26.06 4.54 11.84
C GLN A 198 24.96 5.12 12.74
N ASP A 199 23.69 4.87 12.41
CA ASP A 199 22.52 5.37 13.12
C ASP A 199 22.43 6.90 13.18
N ARG A 200 22.95 7.58 12.15
CA ARG A 200 22.85 9.04 12.00
C ARG A 200 21.74 9.38 11.03
N ARG A 201 20.99 10.44 11.30
CA ARG A 201 19.98 10.95 10.38
C ARG A 201 20.63 11.29 9.03
N VAL A 202 20.03 10.82 7.95
CA VAL A 202 20.50 11.11 6.58
C VAL A 202 20.06 12.50 6.14
N PHE A 203 18.89 12.96 6.60
CA PHE A 203 18.32 14.26 6.27
C PHE A 203 17.83 14.94 7.54
N ASP A 204 18.16 16.23 7.68
CA ASP A 204 17.66 17.07 8.77
C ASP A 204 16.27 17.63 8.48
N THR A 205 15.99 17.92 7.19
CA THR A 205 14.74 18.56 6.75
C THR A 205 14.29 18.00 5.41
N ILE A 206 12.99 17.78 5.27
CA ILE A 206 12.34 17.32 4.05
C ILE A 206 11.37 18.41 3.59
N ILE A 207 11.58 18.93 2.38
CA ILE A 207 10.73 19.96 1.79
C ILE A 207 9.98 19.36 0.60
N VAL A 208 8.64 19.36 0.68
CA VAL A 208 7.77 18.90 -0.40
C VAL A 208 7.15 20.12 -1.08
N ILE A 209 7.47 20.31 -2.36
CA ILE A 209 6.94 21.43 -3.16
C ILE A 209 5.90 20.89 -4.14
N THR A 210 4.69 21.46 -4.11
CA THR A 210 3.64 21.15 -5.08
C THR A 210 2.98 22.41 -5.63
N ASP A 211 2.68 22.40 -6.92
CA ASP A 211 1.98 23.48 -7.62
C ASP A 211 0.45 23.46 -7.41
N ARG A 212 -0.09 22.43 -6.73
CA ARG A 212 -1.54 22.19 -6.65
C ARG A 212 -2.11 22.33 -5.24
N ARG A 213 -2.92 23.37 -5.01
CA ARG A 213 -3.74 23.58 -3.79
C ARG A 213 -4.61 22.38 -3.35
N VAL A 214 -5.01 21.49 -4.27
CA VAL A 214 -5.81 20.29 -3.96
C VAL A 214 -4.93 19.06 -3.68
N LEU A 215 -3.74 18.98 -4.32
CA LEU A 215 -2.75 17.93 -4.04
C LEU A 215 -2.23 18.09 -2.62
N ASP A 216 -2.10 19.34 -2.21
CA ASP A 216 -1.67 19.79 -0.91
C ASP A 216 -2.51 19.19 0.23
N ARG A 217 -3.85 19.30 0.21
CA ARG A 217 -4.69 18.71 1.27
C ARG A 217 -4.58 17.17 1.39
N GLN A 218 -4.53 16.45 0.26
CA GLN A 218 -4.39 14.99 0.31
C GLN A 218 -2.99 14.57 0.76
N LEU A 219 -1.95 15.25 0.28
CA LEU A 219 -0.57 15.07 0.73
C LEU A 219 -0.42 15.38 2.20
N GLN A 220 -0.90 16.53 2.67
CA GLN A 220 -0.90 16.93 4.07
C GLN A 220 -1.60 15.93 4.96
N ARG A 221 -2.81 15.47 4.60
CA ARG A 221 -3.50 14.43 5.38
C ARG A 221 -2.67 13.15 5.45
N THR A 222 -2.08 12.75 4.33
CA THR A 222 -1.29 11.52 4.25
C THR A 222 -0.05 11.70 5.13
N VAL A 223 0.76 12.75 4.93
CA VAL A 223 1.98 13.06 5.72
C VAL A 223 1.69 13.23 7.22
N ARG A 224 0.65 13.97 7.61
CA ARG A 224 0.22 14.10 9.02
C ARG A 224 -0.18 12.79 9.67
N GLN A 225 -0.70 11.82 8.91
CA GLN A 225 -1.02 10.49 9.45
C GLN A 225 0.22 9.64 9.74
N PHE A 226 1.38 10.00 9.18
CA PHE A 226 2.65 9.37 9.54
C PHE A 226 3.39 10.10 10.67
N GLU A 227 2.86 11.21 11.17
CA GLU A 227 3.44 11.86 12.34
C GLU A 227 3.24 10.98 13.57
N GLN A 228 4.34 10.45 14.10
CA GLN A 228 4.35 9.84 15.44
C GLN A 228 4.41 10.91 16.54
N VAL A 229 4.82 12.14 16.20
CA VAL A 229 4.94 13.30 17.10
C VAL A 229 4.29 14.50 16.41
N GLU A 230 3.31 15.13 17.06
CA GLU A 230 2.65 16.35 16.54
C GLU A 230 3.67 17.50 16.40
N GLY A 231 3.70 18.16 15.24
CA GLY A 231 4.49 19.37 15.00
C GLY A 231 5.77 19.18 14.18
N VAL A 232 5.97 18.03 13.54
CA VAL A 232 7.13 17.78 12.64
C VAL A 232 6.81 18.21 11.20
N VAL A 233 5.53 18.31 10.85
CA VAL A 233 5.04 18.68 9.53
C VAL A 233 4.39 20.05 9.60
N GLU A 234 5.16 21.07 9.23
CA GLU A 234 4.64 22.42 9.11
C GLU A 234 4.16 22.71 7.68
N ASN A 235 3.04 23.42 7.58
CA ASN A 235 2.53 23.89 6.31
C ASN A 235 3.02 25.31 6.04
N ILE A 236 3.48 25.55 4.81
CA ILE A 236 3.99 26.85 4.36
C ILE A 236 3.10 27.35 3.22
N ASP A 237 2.03 28.05 3.60
CA ASP A 237 1.03 28.54 2.64
C ASP A 237 1.27 29.98 2.17
N THR A 238 2.15 30.73 2.84
CA THR A 238 2.15 32.21 2.71
C THR A 238 3.52 32.86 2.51
N THR A 239 4.59 32.49 3.24
CA THR A 239 5.92 33.12 3.05
C THR A 239 7.09 32.23 3.47
N SER A 240 8.24 32.40 2.81
CA SER A 240 9.52 31.71 3.10
C SER A 240 10.10 31.96 4.51
N ARG A 241 9.49 32.87 5.29
CA ARG A 241 9.87 33.14 6.70
C ARG A 241 9.48 32.00 7.67
N GLN A 242 8.70 31.04 7.20
CA GLN A 242 8.29 29.85 7.96
C GLN A 242 9.31 28.69 7.85
N LEU A 243 10.37 28.85 7.05
CA LEU A 243 11.53 27.95 7.05
C LEU A 243 12.49 28.41 8.16
N LYS A 244 12.34 27.89 9.38
CA LYS A 244 13.30 28.11 10.47
C LYS A 244 13.88 26.79 10.96
#